data_AF-A0A1Y4SM75-F1
#
_entry.id   AF-A0A1Y4SM75-F1
#
_cell.length_a   1.000
_cell.length_b   1.000
_cell.length_c   1.000
_cell.angle_alpha   90.00
_cell.angle_beta   90.00
_cell.angle_gamma   90.00
#
_symmetry.space_group_name_H-M   'P 1'
#
loop_
_entity.id
_entity.type
_entity.pdbx_description
1 polymer ?
#
loop_
_entity_poly.entity_id
_entity_poly.type
_entity_poly.pdbx_seq_one_letter_code
_entity_poly.pdbx_strand_id
1 'polypeptide(L)'
;MTKVISKNKTSDIVYIGIFAAMISICSWITIPATVPFTLQTMGIFTAIGILGGQRGTLAVLAYILLGAVGIPVFSGFSGGIGIIFGTTGGYIIGFLFSAILMWGIEAIFGRNQIVFILSMIAGLFVCYAFGTAWFMMIYTQQSGLVEISTVLGWCVIPFIIP
;
A
#
# COMPACT_ATOMS: atom_id res chain seq x y z
N MET A 1 -21.55 35.01 -10.79
CA MET A 1 -20.57 34.34 -11.66
C MET A 1 -19.92 33.20 -10.88
N THR A 2 -20.52 32.02 -10.94
CA THR A 2 -19.96 30.81 -10.31
C THR A 2 -18.83 30.33 -11.20
N LYS A 3 -17.58 30.54 -10.79
CA LYS A 3 -16.40 30.05 -11.49
C LYS A 3 -16.48 28.52 -11.46
N VAL A 4 -16.94 27.92 -12.56
CA VAL A 4 -16.84 26.47 -12.77
C VAL A 4 -15.33 26.17 -12.78
N ILE A 5 -14.81 25.69 -11.65
CA ILE A 5 -13.42 25.23 -11.56
C ILE A 5 -13.33 24.03 -12.50
N SER A 6 -12.80 24.26 -13.69
CA SER A 6 -12.49 23.20 -14.65
C SER A 6 -11.65 22.12 -13.95
N LYS A 7 -12.14 20.88 -13.99
CA LYS A 7 -11.43 19.68 -13.49
C LYS A 7 -10.13 19.54 -14.28
N ASN A 8 -9.01 20.02 -13.72
CA ASN A 8 -7.74 20.09 -14.45
C ASN A 8 -7.06 18.71 -14.46
N LYS A 9 -7.36 17.92 -15.49
CA LYS A 9 -6.83 16.56 -15.70
C LYS A 9 -5.30 16.52 -15.64
N THR A 10 -4.61 17.56 -16.11
CA THR A 10 -3.15 17.64 -16.07
C THR A 10 -2.65 17.72 -14.64
N SER A 11 -3.27 18.55 -13.79
CA SER A 11 -2.92 18.62 -12.36
C SER A 11 -3.13 17.29 -11.65
N ASP A 12 -4.21 16.57 -11.97
CA ASP A 12 -4.50 15.26 -11.38
C ASP A 12 -3.40 14.24 -11.71
N ILE A 13 -2.98 14.18 -12.97
CA ILE A 13 -1.89 13.30 -13.41
C ILE A 13 -0.58 13.65 -12.69
N VAL A 14 -0.26 14.95 -12.59
CA VAL A 14 0.95 15.41 -11.89
C VAL A 14 0.92 15.00 -10.42
N TYR A 15 -0.18 15.23 -9.71
CA TYR A 15 -0.31 14.81 -8.31
C TYR A 15 -0.20 13.30 -8.14
N ILE A 16 -0.83 12.51 -9.01
CA ILE A 16 -0.73 11.05 -9.00
C ILE A 16 0.74 10.62 -9.15
N GLY A 17 1.47 11.21 -10.10
CA GLY A 17 2.89 10.90 -10.32
C GLY A 17 3.78 11.29 -9.14
N ILE A 18 3.57 12.47 -8.55
CA ILE A 18 4.33 12.94 -7.38
C ILE A 18 4.11 12.00 -6.18
N PHE A 19 2.87 11.60 -5.93
CA PHE A 19 2.57 10.71 -4.81
C PHE A 19 3.05 9.28 -5.07
N ALA A 20 3.04 8.80 -6.30
CA ALA A 20 3.68 7.52 -6.65
C ALA A 20 5.19 7.57 -6.35
N ALA A 21 5.88 8.66 -6.71
CA ALA A 21 7.30 8.85 -6.39
C ALA A 21 7.54 8.96 -4.86
N MET A 22 6.66 9.65 -4.13
CA MET A 22 6.71 9.74 -2.67
C MET A 22 6.58 8.35 -2.02
N ILE A 23 5.65 7.51 -2.51
CA ILE A 23 5.49 6.13 -2.04
C ILE A 23 6.79 5.34 -2.28
N SER A 24 7.42 5.47 -3.44
CA SER A 24 8.71 4.83 -3.74
C SER A 24 9.78 5.23 -2.72
N ILE A 25 9.93 6.53 -2.46
CA ILE A 25 10.91 7.04 -1.48
C ILE A 25 10.64 6.46 -0.08
N CYS A 26 9.38 6.42 0.34
CA CYS A 26 8.99 5.83 1.62
C CYS A 26 9.30 4.32 1.69
N SER A 27 9.17 3.60 0.57
CA SER A 27 9.43 2.15 0.54
C SER A 27 10.92 1.78 0.63
N TRP A 28 11.82 2.69 0.19
CA TRP A 28 13.26 2.48 0.28
C TRP A 28 13.80 2.64 1.69
N ILE A 29 13.09 3.37 2.55
CA ILE A 29 13.42 3.48 3.98
C ILE A 29 12.98 2.17 4.63
N THR A 30 13.95 1.28 4.86
CA THR A 30 13.71 -0.08 5.32
C THR A 30 14.66 -0.49 6.44
N ILE A 31 14.15 -1.26 7.41
CA ILE A 31 14.93 -1.98 8.41
C ILE A 31 14.91 -3.46 8.04
N PRO A 32 16.08 -4.13 7.91
CA PRO A 32 16.14 -5.55 7.57
C PRO A 32 15.45 -6.43 8.59
N ALA A 33 14.51 -7.26 8.14
CA ALA A 33 13.78 -8.27 8.91
C ALA A 33 13.25 -9.35 7.94
N THR A 34 12.64 -10.43 8.46
CA THR A 34 12.04 -11.49 7.61
C THR A 34 11.04 -10.93 6.62
N VAL A 35 10.20 -9.99 7.08
CA VAL A 35 9.43 -9.08 6.24
C VAL A 35 10.02 -7.70 6.48
N PRO A 36 10.63 -7.03 5.48
CA PRO A 36 11.26 -5.74 5.68
C PRO A 36 10.29 -4.72 6.28
N PHE A 37 10.71 -4.07 7.37
CA PHE A 37 9.93 -3.01 7.98
C PHE A 37 10.19 -1.70 7.23
N THR A 38 9.17 -1.12 6.60
CA THR A 38 9.32 0.04 5.71
C THR A 38 8.39 1.19 6.07
N LEU A 39 8.69 2.40 5.59
CA LEU A 39 7.76 3.53 5.65
C LEU A 39 6.71 3.49 4.53
N GLN A 40 6.65 2.43 3.73
CA GLN A 40 5.73 2.32 2.58
C GLN A 40 4.25 2.48 2.98
N THR A 41 3.84 1.85 4.08
CA THR A 41 2.47 1.98 4.62
C THR A 41 2.13 3.44 4.90
N MET A 42 3.05 4.20 5.51
CA MET A 42 2.85 5.64 5.74
C MET A 42 2.68 6.39 4.41
N GLY A 43 3.54 6.12 3.42
CA GLY A 43 3.47 6.78 2.11
C GLY A 43 2.14 6.54 1.39
N ILE A 44 1.64 5.30 1.42
CA ILE A 44 0.40 4.89 0.76
C ILE A 44 -0.82 5.54 1.42
N PHE A 45 -0.91 5.46 2.75
CA PHE A 45 -2.04 6.03 3.48
C PHE A 45 -2.03 7.56 3.44
N THR A 46 -0.85 8.18 3.39
CA THR A 46 -0.70 9.63 3.15
C THR A 46 -1.17 10.00 1.74
N ALA A 47 -0.83 9.21 0.72
CA ALA A 47 -1.28 9.45 -0.65
C ALA A 47 -2.81 9.42 -0.76
N ILE A 48 -3.44 8.43 -0.14
CA ILE A 48 -4.90 8.31 -0.12
C ILE A 48 -5.54 9.43 0.71
N GLY A 49 -4.98 9.72 1.89
CA GLY A 49 -5.52 10.76 2.78
C GLY A 49 -5.44 12.18 2.22
N ILE A 50 -4.40 12.50 1.44
CA ILE A 50 -4.24 13.82 0.82
C ILE A 50 -5.00 13.89 -0.51
N LEU A 51 -4.78 12.94 -1.43
CA LEU A 51 -5.40 12.99 -2.76
C LEU A 51 -6.87 12.59 -2.78
N GLY A 52 -7.35 11.94 -1.72
CA GLY A 52 -8.63 11.24 -1.67
C GLY A 52 -8.59 9.85 -2.27
N GLY A 53 -9.65 9.09 -2.01
CA GLY A 53 -9.78 7.69 -2.40
C GLY A 53 -9.49 7.43 -3.86
N GLN A 54 -10.12 8.17 -4.78
CA GLN A 54 -9.97 7.93 -6.21
C GLN A 54 -8.53 8.19 -6.70
N ARG A 55 -8.00 9.39 -6.47
CA ARG A 55 -6.67 9.79 -6.96
C ARG A 55 -5.55 9.08 -6.21
N GLY A 56 -5.73 8.85 -4.90
CA GLY A 56 -4.80 8.07 -4.08
C GLY A 56 -4.71 6.62 -4.55
N THR A 57 -5.85 5.98 -4.83
CA THR A 57 -5.85 4.61 -5.40
C THR A 57 -5.12 4.57 -6.75
N LEU A 58 -5.30 5.59 -7.60
CA LEU A 58 -4.54 5.69 -8.85
C LEU A 58 -3.04 5.88 -8.63
N ALA A 59 -2.62 6.63 -7.60
CA ALA A 59 -1.20 6.76 -7.23
C ALA A 59 -0.60 5.44 -6.74
N VAL A 60 -1.33 4.68 -5.93
CA VAL A 60 -0.94 3.33 -5.50
C VAL A 60 -0.86 2.40 -6.70
N LEU A 61 -1.84 2.41 -7.60
CA LEU A 61 -1.82 1.60 -8.82
C LEU A 61 -0.63 1.96 -9.72
N ALA A 62 -0.36 3.25 -9.92
CA ALA A 62 0.79 3.70 -10.70
C ALA A 62 2.11 3.21 -10.09
N TYR A 63 2.27 3.32 -8.77
CA TYR A 63 3.41 2.77 -8.04
C TYR A 63 3.60 1.26 -8.30
N ILE A 64 2.52 0.48 -8.20
CA ILE A 64 2.56 -0.97 -8.44
C ILE A 64 2.96 -1.28 -9.89
N LEU A 65 2.38 -0.58 -10.86
CA LEU A 65 2.65 -0.79 -12.28
C LEU A 65 4.10 -0.43 -12.64
N LEU A 66 4.64 0.66 -12.11
CA LEU A 66 6.05 1.03 -12.29
C LEU A 66 6.96 -0.09 -11.78
N GLY A 67 6.67 -0.61 -10.58
CA GLY A 67 7.41 -1.73 -10.01
C GLY A 67 7.25 -3.01 -10.81
N ALA A 68 6.05 -3.34 -11.28
CA ALA A 68 5.79 -4.54 -12.08
C ALA A 68 6.59 -4.57 -13.38
N VAL A 69 6.75 -3.42 -14.05
CA VAL A 69 7.53 -3.27 -15.30
C VAL A 69 9.05 -3.34 -15.05
N GLY A 70 9.51 -3.31 -13.79
CA GLY A 70 10.92 -3.48 -13.43
C GLY A 70 11.61 -2.23 -12.90
N ILE A 71 10.89 -1.11 -12.76
CA ILE A 71 11.47 0.11 -12.17
C ILE A 71 11.69 -0.17 -10.67
N PRO A 72 12.87 0.18 -10.10
CA PRO A 72 13.25 -0.17 -8.72
C PRO A 72 12.52 0.68 -7.66
N VAL A 73 11.19 0.69 -7.68
CA VAL A 73 10.34 1.47 -6.78
C VAL A 73 9.96 0.72 -5.51
N PHE A 74 10.14 -0.59 -5.45
CA PHE A 74 9.82 -1.38 -4.27
C PHE A 74 10.97 -1.32 -3.25
N SER A 75 10.69 -1.84 -2.04
CA SER A 75 11.65 -1.84 -0.94
C SER A 75 12.99 -2.48 -1.32
N GLY A 76 14.08 -1.95 -0.77
CA GLY A 76 15.44 -2.40 -1.10
C GLY A 76 15.86 -2.08 -2.54
N PHE A 77 15.30 -1.03 -3.15
CA PHE A 77 15.51 -0.67 -4.56
C PHE A 77 15.20 -1.83 -5.52
N SER A 78 14.18 -2.62 -5.20
CA SER A 78 13.76 -3.77 -6.00
C SER A 78 12.64 -3.40 -6.97
N GLY A 79 12.49 -4.22 -8.02
CA GLY A 79 11.46 -4.08 -9.04
C GLY A 79 11.31 -5.39 -9.82
N GLY A 80 10.22 -5.48 -10.58
CA GLY A 80 9.87 -6.58 -11.44
C GLY A 80 8.68 -7.38 -10.92
N ILE A 81 8.00 -8.05 -11.85
CA ILE A 81 6.82 -8.87 -11.56
C ILE A 81 7.12 -10.01 -10.56
N GLY A 82 8.35 -10.52 -10.55
CA GLY A 82 8.79 -11.57 -9.62
C GLY A 82 8.70 -11.16 -8.15
N ILE A 83 8.86 -9.86 -7.84
CA ILE A 83 8.70 -9.34 -6.47
C ILE A 83 7.23 -9.43 -6.03
N ILE A 84 6.29 -9.18 -6.95
CA ILE A 84 4.84 -9.24 -6.69
C ILE A 84 4.38 -10.69 -6.46
N PHE A 85 5.03 -11.67 -7.09
CA PHE A 85 4.78 -13.10 -6.84
C PHE A 85 5.62 -13.69 -5.70
N GLY A 86 6.50 -12.90 -5.09
CA GLY A 86 7.30 -13.30 -3.95
C GLY A 86 6.52 -13.31 -2.64
N THR A 87 7.23 -13.56 -1.54
CA THR A 87 6.68 -13.62 -0.17
C THR A 87 6.07 -12.29 0.29
N THR A 88 6.66 -11.16 -0.11
CA THR A 88 6.21 -9.81 0.28
C THR A 88 5.21 -9.19 -0.70
N GLY A 89 4.99 -9.80 -1.86
CA GLY A 89 4.09 -9.29 -2.90
C GLY A 89 2.64 -9.15 -2.46
N GLY A 90 2.20 -9.98 -1.51
CA GLY A 90 0.87 -9.87 -0.89
C GLY A 90 0.62 -8.54 -0.19
N TYR A 91 1.64 -7.88 0.34
CA TYR A 91 1.50 -6.54 0.92
C TYR A 91 1.33 -5.48 -0.18
N ILE A 92 2.06 -5.61 -1.29
CA ILE A 92 1.94 -4.70 -2.44
C ILE A 92 0.51 -4.73 -2.99
N ILE A 93 -0.04 -5.93 -3.19
CA ILE A 93 -1.43 -6.12 -3.65
C ILE A 93 -2.43 -5.73 -2.55
N GLY A 94 -2.12 -6.06 -1.29
CA GLY A 94 -2.91 -5.67 -0.12
C GLY A 94 -3.13 -4.16 -0.04
N PHE A 95 -2.10 -3.35 -0.32
CA PHE A 95 -2.22 -1.90 -0.36
C PHE A 95 -3.19 -1.39 -1.43
N LEU A 96 -3.26 -2.05 -2.60
CA LEU A 96 -4.24 -1.67 -3.62
C LEU A 96 -5.67 -1.94 -3.13
N PHE A 97 -5.90 -3.10 -2.49
CA PHE A 97 -7.19 -3.41 -1.88
C PHE A 97 -7.54 -2.46 -0.73
N SER A 98 -6.57 -2.09 0.11
CA SER A 98 -6.74 -1.07 1.14
C SER A 98 -7.15 0.27 0.54
N ALA A 99 -6.52 0.71 -0.55
CA ALA A 99 -6.84 1.95 -1.22
C ALA A 99 -8.26 1.95 -1.81
N ILE A 100 -8.65 0.85 -2.46
CA ILE A 100 -10.00 0.66 -3.00
C ILE A 100 -11.04 0.66 -1.87
N LEU A 101 -10.77 -0.02 -0.75
CA LEU A 101 -11.67 -0.03 0.41
C LEU A 101 -11.84 1.38 0.98
N MET A 102 -10.73 2.09 1.21
CA MET A 102 -10.76 3.47 1.71
C MET A 102 -11.54 4.39 0.77
N TRP A 103 -11.36 4.22 -0.54
CA TRP A 103 -12.14 4.95 -1.54
C TRP A 103 -13.63 4.62 -1.47
N GLY A 104 -14.00 3.34 -1.34
CA GLY A 104 -15.40 2.92 -1.20
C GLY A 104 -16.05 3.50 0.06
N ILE A 105 -15.34 3.48 1.19
CA ILE A 105 -15.81 4.09 2.45
C ILE A 105 -16.00 5.60 2.29
N GLU A 106 -15.02 6.31 1.70
CA GLU A 106 -15.13 7.76 1.42
C GLU A 106 -16.30 8.06 0.48
N ALA A 107 -16.54 7.22 -0.53
CA ALA A 107 -17.62 7.41 -1.49
C ALA A 107 -19.02 7.24 -0.88
N ILE A 108 -19.17 6.36 0.11
CA ILE A 108 -20.46 6.05 0.76
C ILE A 108 -20.73 7.01 1.93
N PHE A 109 -19.74 7.21 2.80
CA PHE A 109 -19.91 7.93 4.07
C PHE A 109 -19.38 9.38 4.02
N GLY A 110 -18.79 9.78 2.89
CA GLY A 110 -18.18 11.08 2.70
C GLY A 110 -16.81 11.21 3.35
N ARG A 111 -16.29 12.45 3.38
CA ARG A 111 -14.92 12.75 3.81
C ARG A 111 -14.88 13.56 5.10
N ASN A 112 -15.31 12.94 6.20
CA ASN A 112 -15.13 13.52 7.53
C ASN A 112 -13.94 12.86 8.26
N GLN A 113 -13.48 13.48 9.35
CA GLN A 113 -12.30 12.99 10.09
C GLN A 113 -12.49 11.59 10.68
N ILE A 114 -13.70 11.28 11.16
CA ILE A 114 -14.01 9.98 11.79
C ILE A 114 -13.97 8.87 10.73
N VAL A 115 -14.65 9.07 9.61
CA VAL A 115 -14.67 8.16 8.46
C VAL A 115 -13.26 7.96 7.93
N PHE A 116 -12.45 9.03 7.86
CA PHE A 116 -11.05 8.92 7.47
C PHE A 116 -10.26 8.01 8.41
N ILE A 117 -10.29 8.25 9.72
CA ILE A 117 -9.59 7.41 10.71
C ILE A 117 -10.06 5.96 10.65
N LEU A 118 -11.37 5.72 10.61
CA LEU A 118 -11.93 4.37 10.52
C LEU A 118 -11.55 3.67 9.21
N SER A 119 -11.53 4.41 8.09
CA SER A 119 -11.10 3.88 6.80
C SER A 119 -9.61 3.51 6.81
N MET A 120 -8.76 4.29 7.49
CA MET A 120 -7.34 3.95 7.64
C MET A 120 -7.16 2.69 8.48
N ILE A 121 -7.88 2.54 9.59
CA ILE A 121 -7.81 1.33 10.42
C ILE A 121 -8.28 0.11 9.62
N ALA A 122 -9.41 0.21 8.92
CA ALA A 122 -9.93 -0.85 8.08
C ALA A 122 -8.99 -1.20 6.92
N GLY A 123 -8.43 -0.18 6.26
CA GLY A 123 -7.44 -0.37 5.20
C GLY A 123 -6.17 -1.06 5.71
N LEU A 124 -5.68 -0.69 6.89
CA LEU A 124 -4.50 -1.30 7.50
C LEU A 124 -4.76 -2.78 7.82
N PHE A 125 -5.92 -3.09 8.38
CA PHE A 125 -6.35 -4.46 8.63
C PHE A 125 -6.38 -5.28 7.34
N VAL A 126 -6.95 -4.74 6.26
CA VAL A 126 -6.96 -5.40 4.94
C VAL A 126 -5.53 -5.63 4.44
N CYS A 127 -4.64 -4.65 4.54
CA CYS A 127 -3.25 -4.82 4.10
C CYS A 127 -2.57 -5.99 4.84
N TYR A 128 -2.68 -6.02 6.17
CA TYR A 128 -2.09 -7.11 6.96
C TYR A 128 -2.77 -8.45 6.71
N ALA A 129 -4.09 -8.50 6.55
CA ALA A 129 -4.80 -9.75 6.27
C ALA A 129 -4.33 -10.37 4.94
N PHE A 130 -4.29 -9.58 3.87
CA PHE A 130 -3.83 -10.05 2.55
C PHE A 130 -2.33 -10.34 2.55
N GLY A 131 -1.51 -9.45 3.10
CA GLY A 131 -0.06 -9.62 3.17
C GLY A 131 0.35 -10.86 3.95
N THR A 132 -0.23 -11.07 5.13
CA THR A 132 0.07 -12.22 6.00
C THR A 132 -0.41 -13.53 5.39
N ALA A 133 -1.63 -13.57 4.83
CA ALA A 133 -2.16 -14.77 4.19
C ALA A 133 -1.33 -15.18 2.97
N TRP A 134 -0.95 -14.21 2.13
CA TRP A 134 -0.07 -14.44 0.98
C TRP A 134 1.32 -14.91 1.40
N PHE A 135 1.93 -14.23 2.39
CA PHE A 135 3.24 -14.60 2.91
C PHE A 135 3.22 -16.06 3.38
N MET A 136 2.21 -16.46 4.16
CA MET A 136 2.07 -17.83 4.64
C MET A 136 1.99 -18.85 3.49
N MET A 137 1.19 -18.57 2.47
CA MET A 137 1.04 -19.47 1.32
C MET A 137 2.35 -19.64 0.54
N ILE A 138 3.00 -18.54 0.19
CA ILE A 138 4.24 -18.58 -0.62
C ILE A 138 5.41 -19.13 0.19
N TYR A 139 5.54 -18.72 1.46
CA TYR A 139 6.60 -19.22 2.34
C TYR A 139 6.45 -20.73 2.55
N THR A 140 5.23 -21.22 2.78
CA THR A 140 4.98 -22.66 2.95
C THR A 140 5.41 -23.48 1.74
N GLN A 141 5.18 -22.94 0.53
CA GLN A 141 5.61 -23.59 -0.72
C GLN A 141 7.13 -23.61 -0.90
N GLN A 142 7.85 -22.62 -0.37
CA GLN A 142 9.29 -22.45 -0.59
C GLN A 142 10.16 -23.06 0.52
N SER A 143 9.71 -23.00 1.77
CA SER A 143 10.53 -23.28 2.96
C SER A 143 9.90 -24.28 3.94
N GLY A 144 8.69 -24.77 3.65
CA GLY A 144 7.98 -25.75 4.49
C GLY A 144 6.97 -25.11 5.45
N LEU A 145 6.25 -25.96 6.20
CA LEU A 145 5.16 -25.53 7.08
C LEU A 145 5.65 -24.57 8.16
N VAL A 146 4.94 -23.45 8.33
CA VAL A 146 5.17 -22.49 9.41
C VAL A 146 3.92 -22.35 10.24
N GLU A 147 4.10 -22.30 11.56
CA GLU A 147 3.00 -22.04 12.48
C GLU A 147 2.45 -20.62 12.32
N ILE A 148 1.13 -20.49 12.49
CA ILE A 148 0.42 -19.20 12.44
C ILE A 148 0.98 -18.20 13.47
N SER A 149 1.37 -18.69 14.64
CA SER A 149 2.02 -17.91 15.71
C SER A 149 3.30 -17.22 15.22
N THR A 150 4.16 -17.96 14.52
CA THR A 150 5.43 -17.46 13.97
C THR A 150 5.19 -16.46 12.85
N VAL A 151 4.23 -16.74 11.96
CA VAL A 151 3.91 -15.82 10.85
C VAL A 151 3.38 -14.49 11.38
N LEU A 152 2.47 -14.50 12.36
CA LEU A 152 1.99 -13.28 13.00
C LEU A 152 3.13 -12.53 13.71
N GLY A 153 4.06 -13.27 14.31
CA GLY A 153 5.28 -12.73 14.92
C GLY A 153 6.21 -12.00 13.95
N TRP A 154 6.27 -12.40 12.68
CA TRP A 154 7.07 -11.72 11.65
C TRP A 154 6.30 -10.63 10.90
N CYS A 155 5.00 -10.83 10.70
CA CYS A 155 4.19 -10.04 9.79
C CYS A 155 3.41 -8.90 10.46
N VAL A 156 3.16 -9.00 11.77
CA VAL A 156 2.22 -8.11 12.49
C VAL A 156 2.86 -7.53 13.75
N ILE A 157 3.47 -8.35 14.60
CA ILE A 157 4.03 -7.90 15.89
C ILE A 157 5.05 -6.75 15.74
N PRO A 158 6.02 -6.80 14.79
CA PRO A 158 7.01 -5.74 14.63
C PRO A 158 6.40 -4.38 14.23
N PHE A 159 5.16 -4.39 13.73
CA PHE A 159 4.45 -3.19 13.30
C PHE A 159 3.52 -2.62 14.38
N ILE A 160 3.26 -3.38 15.46
CA ILE A 160 2.43 -2.94 16.59
C ILE A 160 3.30 -2.47 17.76
N ILE A 161 4.44 -3.13 17.99
CA ILE A 161 5.38 -2.85 19.09
C ILE A 161 6.77 -2.65 18.48
N PRO A 162 7.21 -1.40 18.25
CA PRO A 162 8.54 -1.12 17.69
C PRO A 162 9.68 -1.41 18.66
#